data_AF-A0A966R7V6-F1
#
_entry.id   AF-A0A966R7V6-F1
#
_cell.length_a   1.000
_cell.length_b   1.000
_cell.length_c   1.000
_cell.angle_alpha   90.00
_cell.angle_beta   90.00
_cell.angle_gamma   90.00
#
_symmetry.space_group_name_H-M   'P 1'
#
loop_
_entity.id
_entity.type
_entity.pdbx_description
1 polymer ?
#
loop_
_entity_poly.entity_id
_entity_poly.type
_entity_poly.pdbx_seq_one_letter_code
_entity_poly.pdbx_strand_id
1 'polypeptide(L)'
;MPATRRRLHQSTEVRRAILSHDFWARQAGGAVVEVNGAQYDYRAERNAGTRTIVIRGGRRAGRPECFLLFLEPDKSAELHGLEQAADCALSGDGSCRKMVAAAVKIARARGATRFVLTDLARKKTDSGKKFPLSNMYFLTTGQAWYESILPGLVPTSKADKIPVWRERVRTNTWTAVLQGLRAQGVAVDDAASGGADVDVDAPGSAMTVLRRMKEAGTDFFADYDDEILIASGVGALHGVDWEMPL
;
A
#
# COMPACT_ATOMS: atom_id res chain seq x y z
N MET A 1 -14.18 10.29 -26.86
CA MET A 1 -13.29 9.36 -26.10
C MET A 1 -12.98 9.98 -24.76
N PRO A 2 -13.26 9.33 -23.61
CA PRO A 2 -13.16 9.99 -22.31
C PRO A 2 -11.70 10.14 -21.87
N ALA A 3 -11.36 11.33 -21.35
CA ALA A 3 -10.03 11.73 -20.88
C ALA A 3 -9.39 10.76 -19.86
N THR A 4 -10.20 9.92 -19.20
CA THR A 4 -9.79 8.90 -18.24
C THR A 4 -8.88 7.82 -18.84
N ARG A 5 -9.11 7.40 -20.10
CA ARG A 5 -8.25 6.40 -20.77
C ARG A 5 -6.86 6.94 -21.14
N ARG A 6 -6.72 8.27 -21.32
CA ARG A 6 -5.44 8.90 -21.67
C ARG A 6 -4.49 9.01 -20.46
N ARG A 7 -5.04 9.22 -19.25
CA ARG A 7 -4.26 9.29 -17.99
C ARG A 7 -3.61 7.96 -17.61
N LEU A 8 -4.36 6.85 -17.70
CA LEU A 8 -3.84 5.51 -17.39
C LEU A 8 -2.64 5.15 -18.28
N HIS A 9 -2.66 5.50 -19.57
CA HIS A 9 -1.53 5.22 -20.45
C HIS A 9 -0.29 6.08 -20.17
N GLN A 10 -0.44 7.37 -19.88
CA GLN A 10 0.71 8.23 -19.55
C GLN A 10 1.38 7.84 -18.22
N SER A 11 0.60 7.49 -17.19
CA SER A 11 1.11 6.95 -15.92
C SER A 11 1.94 5.68 -16.12
N THR A 12 1.49 4.78 -17.00
CA THR A 12 2.19 3.51 -17.28
C THR A 12 3.49 3.71 -18.07
N GLU A 13 3.51 4.64 -19.03
CA GLU A 13 4.72 4.98 -19.80
C GLU A 13 5.77 5.73 -18.97
N VAL A 14 5.35 6.66 -18.10
CA VAL A 14 6.24 7.33 -17.13
C VAL A 14 6.80 6.31 -16.12
N ARG A 15 5.97 5.38 -15.62
CA ARG A 15 6.41 4.23 -14.80
C ARG A 15 7.47 3.40 -15.51
N ARG A 16 7.22 3.04 -16.77
CA ARG A 16 8.14 2.24 -17.58
C ARG A 16 9.44 3.00 -17.84
N ALA A 17 9.38 4.31 -18.10
CA ALA A 17 10.55 5.15 -18.33
C ALA A 17 11.42 5.31 -17.07
N ILE A 18 10.81 5.47 -15.89
CA ILE A 18 11.51 5.59 -14.61
C ILE A 18 12.20 4.29 -14.19
N LEU A 19 11.57 3.14 -14.48
CA LEU A 19 12.12 1.83 -14.11
C LEU A 19 13.09 1.24 -15.15
N SER A 20 13.19 1.81 -16.36
CA SER A 20 13.97 1.21 -17.45
C SER A 20 15.14 2.05 -17.99
N HIS A 21 15.28 3.32 -17.60
CA HIS A 21 16.32 4.20 -18.15
C HIS A 21 16.94 5.11 -17.08
N ASP A 22 18.23 5.42 -17.26
CA ASP A 22 18.92 6.50 -16.56
C ASP A 22 18.07 7.78 -16.61
N PHE A 23 17.49 8.14 -15.47
CA PHE A 23 16.66 9.33 -15.31
C PHE A 23 17.58 10.56 -15.38
N TRP A 24 17.85 11.05 -16.58
CA TRP A 24 18.67 12.26 -16.84
C TRP A 24 17.91 13.56 -16.52
N ALA A 25 17.22 13.61 -15.37
CA ALA A 25 16.57 14.84 -14.94
C ALA A 25 17.61 15.85 -14.47
N ARG A 26 17.51 17.09 -14.96
CA ARG A 26 18.22 18.22 -14.36
C ARG A 26 17.58 18.51 -13.01
N GLN A 27 18.35 18.38 -11.94
CA GLN A 27 17.93 18.76 -10.60
C GLN A 27 17.49 20.23 -10.62
N ALA A 28 16.20 20.49 -10.38
CA ALA A 28 15.61 21.83 -10.40
C ALA A 28 15.49 22.44 -8.99
N GLY A 29 15.83 21.67 -7.96
CA GLY A 29 15.85 22.10 -6.57
C GLY A 29 15.68 20.93 -5.60
N GLY A 30 15.52 21.25 -4.33
CA GLY A 30 15.23 20.31 -3.25
C GLY A 30 15.10 21.05 -1.92
N ALA A 31 14.50 20.41 -0.94
CA ALA A 31 14.45 20.92 0.42
C ALA A 31 14.24 19.77 1.42
N VAL A 32 14.32 20.10 2.69
CA VAL A 32 13.96 19.21 3.79
C VAL A 32 12.50 19.49 4.18
N VAL A 33 11.68 18.45 4.28
CA VAL A 33 10.39 18.53 4.97
C VAL A 33 10.49 17.81 6.31
N GLU A 34 10.03 18.48 7.36
CA GLU A 34 9.93 17.85 8.68
C GLU A 34 8.50 17.39 8.96
N VAL A 35 8.36 16.15 9.42
CA VAL A 35 7.11 15.55 9.89
C VAL A 35 7.37 14.82 11.21
N ASN A 36 6.79 15.33 12.29
CA ASN A 36 6.87 14.73 13.64
C ASN A 36 8.33 14.39 14.03
N GLY A 37 9.22 15.39 13.90
CA GLY A 37 10.65 15.29 14.19
C GLY A 37 11.48 14.47 13.19
N ALA A 38 10.87 13.88 12.16
CA ALA A 38 11.60 13.19 11.09
C ALA A 38 11.79 14.13 9.89
N GLN A 39 13.02 14.20 9.40
CA GLN A 39 13.40 15.01 8.25
C GLN A 39 13.46 14.15 6.99
N TYR A 40 12.88 14.65 5.90
CA TYR A 40 12.88 14.00 4.60
C TYR A 40 13.38 14.97 3.53
N ASP A 41 14.48 14.58 2.90
CA ASP A 41 14.96 15.28 1.71
C ASP A 41 14.04 14.95 0.53
N TYR A 42 13.66 15.97 -0.23
CA TYR A 42 13.04 15.76 -1.52
C TYR A 42 13.78 16.55 -2.60
N ARG A 43 13.76 16.03 -3.82
CA ARG A 43 14.33 16.70 -4.99
C ARG A 43 13.23 17.00 -5.98
N ALA A 44 13.24 18.21 -6.51
CA ALA A 44 12.34 18.59 -7.60
C ALA A 44 13.08 18.38 -8.92
N GLU A 45 12.45 17.65 -9.83
CA GLU A 45 13.04 17.26 -11.11
C GLU A 45 12.10 17.68 -12.23
N ARG A 46 12.61 18.42 -13.21
CA ARG A 46 11.78 18.92 -14.31
C ARG A 46 11.90 17.98 -15.49
N ASN A 47 10.81 17.34 -15.90
CA ASN A 47 10.76 16.51 -17.10
C ASN A 47 9.71 17.04 -18.08
N ALA A 48 10.14 17.40 -19.30
CA ALA A 48 9.29 17.68 -20.47
C ALA A 48 7.91 18.36 -20.25
N GLY A 49 7.80 19.31 -19.31
CA GLY A 49 6.56 20.06 -19.03
C GLY A 49 5.76 19.57 -17.81
N THR A 50 6.02 18.37 -17.30
CA THR A 50 5.52 17.87 -16.01
C THR A 50 6.49 18.27 -14.88
N ARG A 51 5.94 18.79 -13.77
CA ARG A 51 6.72 19.10 -12.57
C ARG A 51 6.77 17.85 -11.70
N THR A 52 7.67 16.93 -12.00
CA THR A 52 7.88 15.77 -11.12
C THR A 52 8.59 16.23 -9.84
N ILE A 53 8.04 15.93 -8.66
CA ILE A 53 8.76 16.17 -7.40
C ILE A 53 9.08 14.83 -6.78
N VAL A 54 10.26 14.32 -7.09
CA VAL A 54 10.77 13.08 -6.51
C VAL A 54 11.01 13.29 -5.02
N ILE A 55 10.08 12.80 -4.19
CA ILE A 55 10.31 12.69 -2.76
C ILE A 55 11.19 11.48 -2.52
N ARG A 56 12.46 11.75 -2.29
CA ARG A 56 13.47 10.73 -1.98
C ARG A 56 13.33 10.33 -0.53
N GLY A 57 12.27 9.60 -0.26
CA GLY A 57 12.08 8.99 1.03
C GLY A 57 13.01 7.79 1.18
N GLY A 58 14.06 7.94 1.99
CA GLY A 58 14.98 6.88 2.39
C GLY A 58 16.04 7.47 3.34
N ARG A 59 16.60 6.66 4.25
CA ARG A 59 17.56 7.12 5.28
C ARG A 59 18.76 7.91 4.69
N ARG A 60 19.42 8.73 5.53
CA ARG A 60 20.72 9.38 5.28
C ARG A 60 21.65 8.49 4.43
N ALA A 61 22.26 9.11 3.40
CA ALA A 61 23.41 8.66 2.60
C ALA A 61 23.41 7.20 2.10
N GLY A 62 23.08 7.01 0.81
CA GLY A 62 23.53 5.85 0.02
C GLY A 62 22.55 4.69 -0.18
N ARG A 63 21.24 4.85 0.10
CA ARG A 63 20.22 3.81 -0.12
C ARG A 63 19.12 4.24 -1.10
N PRO A 64 18.44 3.30 -1.79
CA PRO A 64 17.47 3.62 -2.83
C PRO A 64 16.18 4.23 -2.29
N GLU A 65 15.44 4.90 -3.16
CA GLU A 65 14.20 5.60 -2.85
C GLU A 65 13.04 4.60 -2.66
N CYS A 66 12.19 4.79 -1.64
CA CYS A 66 11.03 3.91 -1.40
C CYS A 66 9.72 4.47 -1.95
N PHE A 67 9.67 5.75 -2.30
CA PHE A 67 8.49 6.40 -2.85
C PHE A 67 8.87 7.41 -3.94
N LEU A 68 7.95 7.65 -4.87
CA LEU A 68 8.00 8.73 -5.84
C LEU A 68 6.71 9.52 -5.76
N LEU A 69 6.82 10.85 -5.69
CA LEU A 69 5.66 11.74 -5.80
C LEU A 69 5.70 12.43 -7.18
N PHE A 70 4.57 12.45 -7.87
CA PHE A 70 4.38 13.19 -9.11
C PHE A 70 3.45 14.37 -8.82
N LEU A 71 3.77 15.57 -9.30
CA LEU A 71 2.82 16.67 -9.31
C LEU A 71 2.35 16.91 -10.74
N GLU A 72 1.08 16.62 -10.96
CA GLU A 72 0.47 16.69 -12.26
C GLU A 72 0.01 18.12 -12.60
N PRO A 73 -0.06 18.48 -13.89
CA PRO A 73 -0.49 19.82 -14.31
C PRO A 73 -1.90 20.22 -13.83
N ASP A 74 -2.75 19.24 -13.54
CA ASP A 74 -4.12 19.41 -13.06
C ASP A 74 -4.22 19.63 -11.54
N LYS A 75 -3.09 19.87 -10.86
CA LYS A 75 -2.99 20.00 -9.40
C LYS A 75 -3.31 18.70 -8.64
N SER A 76 -3.24 17.54 -9.27
CA SER A 76 -3.16 16.28 -8.53
C SER A 76 -1.72 15.94 -8.16
N ALA A 77 -1.56 15.18 -7.07
CA ALA A 77 -0.29 14.64 -6.64
C ALA A 77 -0.39 13.12 -6.52
N GLU A 78 0.44 12.37 -7.25
CA GLU A 78 0.40 10.89 -7.26
C GLU A 78 1.60 10.30 -6.52
N LEU A 79 1.38 9.52 -5.47
CA LEU A 79 2.43 8.84 -4.70
C LEU A 79 2.49 7.36 -5.09
N HIS A 80 3.67 6.92 -5.53
CA HIS A 80 3.95 5.54 -5.93
C HIS A 80 5.01 4.94 -5.01
N GLY A 81 4.76 3.73 -4.48
CA GLY A 81 5.80 2.95 -3.81
C GLY A 81 6.78 2.35 -4.83
N LEU A 82 8.07 2.33 -4.50
CA LEU A 82 9.11 1.70 -5.32
C LEU A 82 9.43 0.29 -4.78
N GLU A 83 9.24 -0.72 -5.63
CA GLU A 83 9.33 -2.15 -5.26
C GLU A 83 10.78 -2.66 -5.09
N GLN A 84 11.79 -1.85 -5.46
CA GLN A 84 13.10 -2.37 -5.86
C GLN A 84 14.21 -2.40 -4.79
N ALA A 85 14.09 -1.73 -3.65
CA ALA A 85 15.15 -1.80 -2.65
C ALA A 85 14.90 -2.97 -1.69
N ALA A 86 15.83 -3.92 -1.59
CA ALA A 86 15.78 -5.01 -0.61
C ALA A 86 15.66 -4.52 0.85
N ASP A 87 15.87 -3.23 1.07
CA ASP A 87 15.80 -2.47 2.31
C ASP A 87 14.65 -1.45 2.40
N CYS A 88 13.75 -1.39 1.41
CA CYS A 88 12.47 -0.69 1.53
C CYS A 88 11.49 -1.52 2.35
N ALA A 89 11.75 -1.61 3.66
CA ALA A 89 10.86 -2.24 4.61
C ALA A 89 9.68 -1.29 4.91
N LEU A 90 8.64 -1.33 4.08
CA LEU A 90 7.37 -0.59 4.27
C LEU A 90 6.62 -0.97 5.57
N SER A 91 7.20 -1.82 6.42
CA SER A 91 6.54 -2.40 7.59
C SER A 91 7.33 -2.38 8.91
N GLY A 92 8.51 -1.76 8.98
CA GLY A 92 9.41 -1.94 10.14
C GLY A 92 9.43 -0.82 11.18
N ASP A 93 9.69 0.42 10.76
CA ASP A 93 9.77 1.57 11.65
C ASP A 93 8.73 2.62 11.24
N GLY A 94 8.27 3.48 12.15
CA GLY A 94 7.30 4.54 11.86
C GLY A 94 7.73 5.53 10.75
N SER A 95 8.89 5.31 10.10
CA SER A 95 9.42 6.11 9.01
C SER A 95 8.52 6.12 7.79
N CYS A 96 7.97 4.98 7.35
CA CYS A 96 7.15 4.93 6.13
C CYS A 96 5.82 5.66 6.28
N ARG A 97 5.18 5.55 7.45
CA ARG A 97 3.97 6.34 7.77
C ARG A 97 4.25 7.85 7.71
N LYS A 98 5.37 8.28 8.30
CA LYS A 98 5.82 9.67 8.29
C LYS A 98 6.20 10.15 6.88
N MET A 99 6.73 9.28 6.01
CA MET A 99 7.03 9.61 4.60
C MET A 99 5.78 9.86 3.77
N VAL A 100 4.75 9.03 3.93
CA VAL A 100 3.46 9.25 3.27
C VAL A 100 2.86 10.59 3.72
N ALA A 101 2.91 10.90 5.02
CA ALA A 101 2.49 12.20 5.54
C ALA A 101 3.35 13.37 5.01
N ALA A 102 4.67 13.15 4.85
CA ALA A 102 5.59 14.12 4.25
C ALA A 102 5.23 14.41 2.79
N ALA A 103 4.83 13.37 2.04
CA ALA A 103 4.38 13.52 0.66
C ALA A 103 3.11 14.35 0.53
N VAL A 104 2.13 14.12 1.40
CA VAL A 104 0.92 14.95 1.48
C VAL A 104 1.28 16.41 1.82
N LYS A 105 2.16 16.63 2.79
CA LYS A 105 2.62 17.98 3.17
C LYS A 105 3.32 18.70 2.01
N ILE A 106 4.19 18.01 1.28
CA ILE A 106 4.86 18.55 0.09
C ILE A 106 3.83 18.86 -1.02
N ALA A 107 2.89 17.96 -1.29
CA ALA A 107 1.85 18.17 -2.29
C ALA A 107 1.04 19.44 -2.00
N ARG A 108 0.57 19.62 -0.76
CA ARG A 108 -0.15 20.83 -0.31
C ARG A 108 0.69 22.09 -0.49
N ALA A 109 1.94 22.08 -0.02
CA ALA A 109 2.85 23.22 -0.14
C ALA A 109 3.14 23.61 -1.60
N ARG A 110 2.88 22.70 -2.55
CA ARG A 110 3.07 22.91 -3.99
C ARG A 110 1.76 23.20 -4.74
N GLY A 111 0.67 23.41 -4.01
CA GLY A 111 -0.62 23.81 -4.57
C GLY A 111 -1.42 22.68 -5.19
N ALA A 112 -1.09 21.42 -4.88
CA ALA A 112 -1.95 20.30 -5.23
C ALA A 112 -3.24 20.34 -4.42
N THR A 113 -4.37 20.06 -5.07
CA THR A 113 -5.72 20.05 -4.48
C THR A 113 -6.28 18.64 -4.31
N ARG A 114 -5.59 17.65 -4.88
CA ARG A 114 -5.95 16.23 -4.79
C ARG A 114 -4.71 15.38 -4.62
N PHE A 115 -4.80 14.37 -3.77
CA PHE A 115 -3.76 13.37 -3.57
C PHE A 115 -4.26 12.02 -4.04
N VAL A 116 -3.44 11.29 -4.78
CA VAL A 116 -3.70 9.94 -5.25
C VAL A 116 -2.51 9.08 -4.85
N LEU A 117 -2.77 7.84 -4.45
CA LEU A 117 -1.75 6.87 -4.13
C LEU A 117 -2.11 5.51 -4.72
N THR A 118 -1.17 4.88 -5.42
CA THR A 118 -1.30 3.48 -5.84
C THR A 118 -0.71 2.56 -4.77
N ASP A 119 -1.52 1.63 -4.27
CA ASP A 119 -1.08 0.68 -3.23
C ASP A 119 -0.23 -0.46 -3.81
N LEU A 120 1.07 -0.22 -3.96
CA LEU A 120 2.05 -1.23 -4.38
C LEU A 120 2.87 -1.81 -3.22
N ALA A 121 2.51 -1.49 -1.98
CA ALA A 121 3.32 -1.85 -0.83
C ALA A 121 3.37 -3.37 -0.63
N ARG A 122 4.57 -3.90 -0.39
CA ARG A 122 4.80 -5.30 0.00
C ARG A 122 5.59 -5.39 1.29
N LYS A 123 5.26 -6.37 2.13
CA LYS A 123 6.07 -6.76 3.30
C LYS A 123 6.93 -7.96 2.94
N LYS A 124 8.16 -7.98 3.45
CA LYS A 124 9.06 -9.13 3.39
C LYS A 124 9.02 -9.86 4.75
N THR A 125 8.88 -11.18 4.74
CA THR A 125 8.97 -12.03 5.95
C THR A 125 10.43 -12.32 6.29
N ASP A 126 10.68 -12.91 7.46
CA ASP A 126 12.05 -13.28 7.90
C ASP A 126 12.66 -14.37 7.00
N SER A 127 11.84 -15.24 6.42
CA SER A 127 12.26 -16.23 5.40
C SER A 127 12.55 -15.61 4.04
N GLY A 128 12.20 -14.33 3.86
CA GLY A 128 12.46 -13.54 2.68
C GLY A 128 11.37 -13.55 1.61
N LYS A 129 10.24 -14.23 1.86
CA LYS A 129 9.05 -14.15 0.99
C LYS A 129 8.41 -12.77 1.06
N LYS A 130 7.63 -12.40 0.03
CA LYS A 130 6.96 -11.10 -0.06
C LYS A 130 5.46 -11.27 -0.24
N PHE A 131 4.67 -10.36 0.36
CA PHE A 131 3.23 -10.32 0.16
C PHE A 131 2.69 -8.87 0.17
N PRO A 132 1.56 -8.59 -0.50
CA PRO A 132 0.94 -7.27 -0.50
C PRO A 132 0.50 -6.82 0.89
N LEU A 133 0.97 -5.64 1.29
CA LEU A 133 0.68 -5.06 2.61
C LEU A 133 -0.81 -4.71 2.73
N SER A 134 -1.42 -4.27 1.63
CA SER A 134 -2.82 -3.87 1.56
C SER A 134 -3.78 -5.03 1.85
N ASN A 135 -3.53 -6.19 1.26
CA ASN A 135 -4.32 -7.41 1.46
C ASN A 135 -4.25 -7.84 2.93
N MET A 136 -3.04 -8.00 3.47
CA MET A 136 -2.84 -8.36 4.87
C MET A 136 -3.48 -7.35 5.83
N TYR A 137 -3.30 -6.04 5.63
CA TYR A 137 -3.94 -5.05 6.50
C TYR A 137 -5.46 -5.13 6.41
N PHE A 138 -6.02 -5.21 5.20
CA PHE A 138 -7.46 -5.24 5.04
C PHE A 138 -8.09 -6.48 5.66
N LEU A 139 -7.49 -7.66 5.50
CA LEU A 139 -7.96 -8.89 6.13
C LEU A 139 -7.84 -8.88 7.67
N THR A 140 -6.91 -8.09 8.23
CA THR A 140 -6.65 -8.05 9.68
C THR A 140 -7.30 -6.87 10.41
N THR A 141 -7.77 -5.85 9.68
CA THR A 141 -8.36 -4.64 10.28
C THR A 141 -9.60 -4.11 9.57
N GLY A 142 -9.96 -4.65 8.41
CA GLY A 142 -11.01 -4.09 7.54
C GLY A 142 -10.63 -2.74 6.92
N GLN A 143 -9.33 -2.37 6.93
CA GLN A 143 -8.81 -1.12 6.36
C GLN A 143 -7.53 -1.40 5.58
N ALA A 144 -7.34 -0.74 4.45
CA ALA A 144 -6.05 -0.76 3.77
C ALA A 144 -4.99 -0.05 4.62
N TRP A 145 -3.72 -0.40 4.42
CA TRP A 145 -2.62 0.14 5.23
C TRP A 145 -2.56 1.67 5.19
N TYR A 146 -2.76 2.26 4.02
CA TYR A 146 -2.73 3.71 3.83
C TYR A 146 -3.89 4.44 4.50
N GLU A 147 -5.07 3.81 4.67
CA GLU A 147 -6.19 4.41 5.41
C GLU A 147 -5.81 4.65 6.88
N SER A 148 -4.94 3.81 7.44
CA SER A 148 -4.42 3.99 8.80
C SER A 148 -3.40 5.14 8.93
N ILE A 149 -2.97 5.73 7.81
CA ILE A 149 -2.00 6.84 7.74
C ILE A 149 -2.73 8.13 7.34
N LEU A 150 -3.61 8.05 6.35
CA LEU A 150 -4.34 9.15 5.75
C LEU A 150 -5.85 8.88 5.87
N PRO A 151 -6.49 9.33 6.96
CA PRO A 151 -7.94 9.23 7.10
C PRO A 151 -8.64 9.98 5.95
N GLY A 152 -9.68 9.38 5.39
CA GLY A 152 -10.46 9.97 4.30
C GLY A 152 -10.03 9.58 2.89
N LEU A 153 -9.06 8.67 2.75
CA LEU A 153 -8.78 8.02 1.47
C LEU A 153 -10.00 7.22 0.99
N VAL A 154 -10.34 7.41 -0.28
CA VAL A 154 -11.42 6.70 -0.98
C VAL A 154 -10.80 5.98 -2.18
N PRO A 155 -11.12 4.70 -2.41
CA PRO A 155 -10.57 3.97 -3.53
C PRO A 155 -11.18 4.50 -4.85
N THR A 156 -10.35 4.82 -5.84
CA THR A 156 -10.82 5.34 -7.14
C THR A 156 -11.51 4.26 -7.98
N SER A 157 -11.09 3.00 -7.76
CA SER A 157 -11.70 1.80 -8.31
C SER A 157 -12.30 0.98 -7.17
N LYS A 158 -13.34 0.17 -7.43
CA LYS A 158 -13.95 -0.71 -6.42
C LYS A 158 -14.62 0.03 -5.24
N ALA A 159 -14.94 1.31 -5.37
CA ALA A 159 -15.62 2.10 -4.33
C ALA A 159 -16.95 1.48 -3.86
N ASP A 160 -17.66 0.79 -4.74
CA ASP A 160 -18.87 0.02 -4.44
C ASP A 160 -18.58 -1.32 -3.73
N LYS A 161 -17.41 -1.92 -3.95
CA LYS A 161 -17.02 -3.21 -3.38
C LYS A 161 -16.39 -3.10 -2.00
N ILE A 162 -15.61 -2.05 -1.75
CA ILE A 162 -14.90 -1.90 -0.47
C ILE A 162 -15.87 -1.96 0.73
N PRO A 163 -17.02 -1.28 0.78
CA PRO A 163 -17.95 -1.40 1.90
C PRO A 163 -18.42 -2.85 2.14
N VAL A 164 -18.71 -3.60 1.06
CA VAL A 164 -19.11 -5.01 1.13
C VAL A 164 -17.97 -5.87 1.68
N TRP A 165 -16.74 -5.65 1.22
CA TRP A 165 -15.58 -6.40 1.71
C TRP A 165 -15.24 -6.06 3.17
N ARG A 166 -15.42 -4.80 3.58
CA ARG A 166 -15.26 -4.40 4.99
C ARG A 166 -16.24 -5.14 5.89
N GLU A 167 -17.48 -5.28 5.44
CA GLU A 167 -18.48 -6.05 6.18
C GLU A 167 -18.08 -7.52 6.26
N ARG A 168 -17.68 -8.12 5.13
CA ARG A 168 -17.19 -9.52 5.10
C ARG A 168 -16.05 -9.76 6.08
N VAL A 169 -15.05 -8.88 6.14
CA VAL A 169 -13.93 -9.03 7.10
C VAL A 169 -14.40 -8.93 8.55
N ARG A 170 -15.42 -8.11 8.84
CA ARG A 170 -15.96 -7.95 10.20
C ARG A 170 -16.83 -9.10 10.64
N THR A 171 -17.43 -9.83 9.70
CA THR A 171 -18.42 -10.86 10.01
C THR A 171 -17.96 -12.28 9.67
N ASN A 172 -16.94 -12.48 8.84
CA ASN A 172 -16.51 -13.82 8.48
C ASN A 172 -15.97 -14.58 9.70
N THR A 173 -16.24 -15.88 9.71
CA THR A 173 -15.77 -16.78 10.73
C THR A 173 -14.49 -17.45 10.24
N TRP A 174 -13.59 -17.80 11.17
CA TRP A 174 -12.39 -18.52 10.80
C TRP A 174 -12.72 -19.91 10.24
N THR A 175 -13.73 -20.59 10.80
CA THR A 175 -14.24 -21.86 10.28
C THR A 175 -14.62 -21.77 8.80
N ALA A 176 -15.35 -20.72 8.39
CA ALA A 176 -15.73 -20.54 6.98
C ALA A 176 -14.51 -20.29 6.08
N VAL A 177 -13.54 -19.51 6.55
CA VAL A 177 -12.28 -19.27 5.80
C VAL A 177 -11.48 -20.57 5.66
N LEU A 178 -11.32 -21.37 6.74
CA LEU A 178 -10.65 -22.67 6.68
C LEU A 178 -11.32 -23.63 5.71
N GLN A 179 -12.66 -23.70 5.70
CA GLN A 179 -13.40 -24.51 4.74
C GLN A 179 -13.11 -24.05 3.30
N GLY A 180 -13.10 -22.73 3.05
CA GLY A 180 -12.74 -22.16 1.75
C GLY A 180 -11.30 -22.46 1.32
N LEU A 181 -10.34 -22.44 2.26
CA LEU A 181 -8.94 -22.81 2.00
C LEU A 181 -8.81 -24.30 1.67
N ARG A 182 -9.48 -25.17 2.45
CA ARG A 182 -9.50 -26.63 2.21
C ARG A 182 -10.13 -26.97 0.86
N ALA A 183 -11.20 -26.28 0.46
CA ALA A 183 -11.82 -26.44 -0.85
C ALA A 183 -10.89 -26.05 -2.00
N GLN A 184 -9.91 -25.18 -1.76
CA GLN A 184 -8.85 -24.81 -2.70
C GLN A 184 -7.63 -25.75 -2.64
N GLY A 185 -7.67 -26.81 -1.82
CA GLY A 185 -6.56 -27.74 -1.64
C GLY A 185 -5.45 -27.25 -0.70
N VAL A 186 -5.69 -26.16 0.04
CA VAL A 186 -4.72 -25.63 1.01
C VAL A 186 -4.83 -26.41 2.32
N ALA A 187 -3.73 -27.04 2.71
CA ALA A 187 -3.59 -27.69 4.01
C ALA A 187 -3.10 -26.66 5.05
N VAL A 188 -4.03 -26.08 5.82
CA VAL A 188 -3.70 -25.25 6.98
C VAL A 188 -3.77 -26.11 8.25
N ASP A 189 -2.73 -26.07 9.06
CA ASP A 189 -2.72 -26.72 10.37
C ASP A 189 -3.69 -26.01 11.34
N ASP A 190 -4.69 -26.74 11.82
CA ASP A 190 -5.71 -26.23 12.75
C ASP A 190 -5.09 -25.75 14.07
N ALA A 191 -3.92 -26.28 14.47
CA ALA A 191 -3.22 -25.85 15.69
C ALA A 191 -2.59 -24.44 15.54
N ALA A 192 -2.25 -24.03 14.32
CA ALA A 192 -1.73 -22.68 14.03
C ALA A 192 -2.85 -21.61 13.97
N SER A 193 -4.11 -22.03 14.11
CA SER A 193 -5.25 -21.36 13.51
C SER A 193 -6.17 -20.58 14.48
N GLY A 194 -5.72 -20.32 15.70
CA GLY A 194 -6.48 -19.43 16.60
C GLY A 194 -6.06 -19.42 18.06
N GLY A 195 -5.32 -20.44 18.50
CA GLY A 195 -5.15 -20.69 19.93
C GLY A 195 -6.45 -21.22 20.55
N ALA A 196 -6.35 -21.85 21.72
CA ALA A 196 -7.52 -22.41 22.41
C ALA A 196 -8.52 -21.33 22.91
N ASP A 197 -8.21 -20.05 22.74
CA ASP A 197 -8.91 -18.90 23.31
C ASP A 197 -9.68 -18.06 22.27
N VAL A 198 -9.72 -18.46 21.00
CA VAL A 198 -10.57 -17.82 19.97
C VAL A 198 -11.73 -18.75 19.64
N ASP A 199 -12.96 -18.24 19.82
CA ASP A 199 -14.15 -18.86 19.23
C ASP A 199 -14.11 -18.67 17.71
N VAL A 200 -13.73 -19.72 16.99
CA VAL A 200 -13.54 -19.72 15.52
C VAL A 200 -14.85 -19.63 14.73
N ASP A 201 -15.99 -19.79 15.40
CA ASP A 201 -17.32 -19.69 14.80
C ASP A 201 -17.98 -18.32 15.06
N ALA A 202 -17.42 -17.52 15.97
CA ALA A 202 -17.90 -16.17 16.23
C ALA A 202 -17.72 -15.25 14.99
N PRO A 203 -18.66 -14.32 14.72
CA PRO A 203 -18.49 -13.31 13.67
C PRO A 203 -17.20 -12.49 13.86
N GLY A 204 -16.42 -12.36 12.79
CA GLY A 204 -15.15 -11.62 12.81
C GLY A 204 -13.97 -12.37 13.44
N SER A 205 -14.16 -13.65 13.79
CA SER A 205 -13.07 -14.48 14.32
C SER A 205 -11.93 -14.66 13.32
N ALA A 206 -12.19 -14.70 12.01
CA ALA A 206 -11.11 -14.80 11.02
C ALA A 206 -10.16 -13.60 11.08
N MET A 207 -10.70 -12.38 11.18
CA MET A 207 -9.89 -11.17 11.36
C MET A 207 -9.01 -11.26 12.63
N THR A 208 -9.55 -11.85 13.70
CA THR A 208 -8.80 -12.05 14.96
C THR A 208 -7.67 -13.05 14.80
N VAL A 209 -7.92 -14.20 14.19
CA VAL A 209 -6.90 -15.22 13.90
C VAL A 209 -5.80 -14.65 13.00
N LEU A 210 -6.18 -13.99 11.90
CA LEU A 210 -5.24 -13.43 10.94
C LEU A 210 -4.39 -12.31 11.53
N ARG A 211 -4.95 -11.52 12.45
CA ARG A 211 -4.18 -10.53 13.20
C ARG A 211 -3.11 -11.19 14.07
N ARG A 212 -3.42 -12.30 14.74
CA ARG A 212 -2.42 -13.07 15.51
C ARG A 212 -1.32 -13.64 14.62
N MET A 213 -1.68 -14.21 13.46
CA MET A 213 -0.70 -14.71 12.48
C MET A 213 0.24 -13.61 11.97
N LYS A 214 -0.30 -12.40 11.77
CA LYS A 214 0.46 -11.19 11.40
C LYS A 214 1.42 -10.76 12.52
N GLU A 215 0.96 -10.78 13.77
CA GLU A 215 1.76 -10.41 14.96
C GLU A 215 2.87 -11.45 15.22
N ALA A 216 2.60 -12.72 14.98
CA ALA A 216 3.57 -13.81 15.07
C ALA A 216 4.62 -13.80 13.94
N GLY A 217 4.46 -12.95 12.91
CA GLY A 217 5.44 -12.80 11.83
C GLY A 217 5.55 -14.02 10.90
N THR A 218 4.51 -14.84 10.85
CA THR A 218 4.50 -16.07 10.03
C THR A 218 4.54 -15.78 8.52
N ASP A 219 4.95 -16.78 7.74
CA ASP A 219 4.90 -16.75 6.27
C ASP A 219 3.48 -16.92 5.71
N PHE A 220 2.46 -17.07 6.55
CA PHE A 220 1.11 -17.43 6.14
C PHE A 220 0.53 -16.52 5.03
N PHE A 221 0.69 -15.19 5.17
CA PHE A 221 0.23 -14.24 4.13
C PHE A 221 1.08 -14.28 2.86
N ALA A 222 2.33 -14.74 2.93
CA ALA A 222 3.15 -14.93 1.75
C ALA A 222 2.81 -16.22 1.00
N ASP A 223 2.43 -17.25 1.75
CA ASP A 223 2.13 -18.57 1.20
C ASP A 223 0.71 -18.67 0.63
N TYR A 224 -0.24 -17.89 1.16
CA TYR A 224 -1.68 -18.07 0.88
C TYR A 224 -2.45 -16.77 0.59
N ASP A 225 -1.80 -15.69 0.14
CA ASP A 225 -2.44 -14.37 -0.06
C ASP A 225 -3.70 -14.44 -0.94
N ASP A 226 -3.60 -15.10 -2.10
CA ASP A 226 -4.70 -15.20 -3.06
C ASP A 226 -5.81 -16.11 -2.54
N GLU A 227 -5.44 -17.27 -1.97
CA GLU A 227 -6.37 -18.27 -1.48
C GLU A 227 -7.18 -17.72 -0.29
N ILE A 228 -6.56 -16.94 0.60
CA ILE A 228 -7.28 -16.36 1.72
C ILE A 228 -8.20 -15.21 1.31
N LEU A 229 -7.82 -14.43 0.31
CA LEU A 229 -8.70 -13.41 -0.26
C LEU A 229 -9.95 -14.08 -0.85
N ILE A 230 -9.78 -15.14 -1.63
CA ILE A 230 -10.87 -15.92 -2.21
C ILE A 230 -11.74 -16.53 -1.10
N ALA A 231 -11.13 -17.21 -0.13
CA ALA A 231 -11.86 -17.84 0.98
C ALA A 231 -12.62 -16.82 1.85
N SER A 232 -12.09 -15.60 1.99
CA SER A 232 -12.74 -14.50 2.72
C SER A 232 -13.78 -13.76 1.88
N GLY A 233 -13.88 -14.06 0.58
CA GLY A 233 -14.72 -13.30 -0.35
C GLY A 233 -14.27 -11.85 -0.51
N VAL A 234 -12.98 -11.56 -0.40
CA VAL A 234 -12.41 -10.22 -0.55
C VAL A 234 -11.59 -10.18 -1.83
N GLY A 235 -11.70 -9.11 -2.62
CA GLY A 235 -10.87 -8.95 -3.80
C GLY A 235 -9.50 -8.37 -3.45
N ALA A 236 -8.49 -8.64 -4.28
CA ALA A 236 -7.15 -8.06 -4.11
C ALA A 236 -7.18 -6.52 -4.10
N LEU A 237 -6.42 -5.92 -3.18
CA LEU A 237 -6.27 -4.49 -3.02
C LEU A 237 -4.92 -3.97 -3.51
N HIS A 238 -3.97 -4.87 -3.79
CA HIS A 238 -2.74 -4.51 -4.46
C HIS A 238 -3.02 -3.83 -5.81
N GLY A 239 -2.36 -2.70 -6.04
CA GLY A 239 -2.54 -1.87 -7.24
C GLY A 239 -3.81 -1.02 -7.25
N VAL A 240 -4.62 -1.02 -6.18
CA VAL A 240 -5.76 -0.09 -6.06
C VAL A 240 -5.23 1.32 -5.82
N ASP A 241 -5.76 2.25 -6.59
CA ASP A 241 -5.55 3.68 -6.38
C ASP A 241 -6.52 4.22 -5.33
N TRP A 242 -6.00 5.03 -4.42
CA TRP A 242 -6.74 5.69 -3.36
C TRP A 242 -6.56 7.19 -3.49
N GLU A 243 -7.65 7.96 -3.37
CA GLU A 243 -7.61 9.41 -3.47
C GLU A 243 -8.23 10.13 -2.27
N MET A 244 -7.77 11.35 -2.04
CA MET A 244 -8.37 12.27 -1.07
C MET A 244 -8.21 13.73 -1.54
N PRO A 245 -9.12 14.63 -1.14
CA PRO A 245 -8.89 16.07 -1.27
C PRO A 245 -7.70 16.50 -0.39
N LEU A 246 -6.94 17.49 -0.87
CA LEU A 246 -5.83 18.09 -0.12
C LEU A 246 -6.21 19.42 0.51
#